data_AF-A0A2V8UBA5-F1
#
_entry.id   AF-A0A2V8UBA5-F1
#
_cell.length_a   1.000
_cell.length_b   1.000
_cell.length_c   1.000
_cell.angle_alpha   90.00
_cell.angle_beta   90.00
_cell.angle_gamma   90.00
#
_symmetry.space_group_name_H-M   'P 1'
#
loop_
_entity.id
_entity.type
_entity.pdbx_description
1 polymer ?
#
loop_
_entity_poly.entity_id
_entity_poly.type
_entity_poly.pdbx_seq_one_letter_code
_entity_poly.pdbx_strand_id
1 'polypeptide(L)'
;MDLVATQNFRSVDRLLSTPSAQASEHIRAMGGHDTARAFLRYQVSEQNRWYFENWERIQIGLGMLLLLVLLFGSVADRFALLLTVLMLAVVLAMHFFLTPEITRLGRSIDFTPQGTPSSERARFWNFHGAYSGAELVKLGLGVALAARLLRRKKRREIAGSDADATYRAAHIPARE
;
A
#
# COMPACT_ATOMS: atom_id res chain seq x y z
N MET A 1 -2.67 -3.67 -2.52
CA MET A 1 -3.10 -3.48 -3.92
C MET A 1 -3.25 -4.80 -4.67
N ASP A 2 -2.51 -5.84 -4.29
CA ASP A 2 -2.52 -7.17 -4.94
C ASP A 2 -3.92 -7.81 -5.06
N LEU A 3 -4.74 -7.68 -4.02
CA LEU A 3 -6.14 -8.13 -4.04
C LEU A 3 -6.99 -7.37 -5.07
N VAL A 4 -6.83 -6.04 -5.16
CA VAL A 4 -7.54 -5.21 -6.13
C VAL A 4 -7.12 -5.57 -7.55
N ALA A 5 -5.81 -5.70 -7.79
CA ALA A 5 -5.28 -6.11 -9.09
C ALA A 5 -5.82 -7.47 -9.53
N THR A 6 -5.84 -8.44 -8.61
CA THR A 6 -6.41 -9.78 -8.84
C THR A 6 -7.90 -9.69 -9.19
N GLN A 7 -8.68 -8.89 -8.48
CA GLN A 7 -10.11 -8.73 -8.74
C GLN A 7 -10.39 -8.03 -10.08
N ASN A 8 -9.54 -7.09 -10.48
CA ASN A 8 -9.63 -6.44 -11.79
C ASN A 8 -9.38 -7.44 -12.92
N PHE A 9 -8.42 -8.37 -12.78
CA PHE A 9 -8.25 -9.42 -13.79
C PHE A 9 -9.43 -10.39 -13.84
N ARG A 10 -9.99 -10.76 -12.68
CA ARG A 10 -11.19 -11.62 -12.61
C ARG A 10 -12.43 -10.94 -13.19
N SER A 11 -12.50 -9.61 -13.19
CA SER A 11 -13.64 -8.89 -13.76
C SER A 11 -13.71 -9.07 -15.28
N VAL A 12 -12.56 -9.18 -15.96
CA VAL A 12 -12.51 -9.52 -17.40
C VAL A 12 -13.18 -10.85 -17.65
N ASP A 13 -12.84 -11.86 -16.86
CA ASP A 13 -13.39 -13.21 -17.01
C ASP A 13 -14.91 -13.24 -16.77
N ARG A 14 -15.39 -12.50 -15.76
CA ARG A 14 -16.83 -12.35 -15.49
C ARG A 14 -17.57 -11.61 -16.60
N LEU A 15 -16.95 -10.58 -17.19
CA LEU A 15 -17.54 -9.82 -18.29
C LEU A 15 -17.70 -10.70 -19.54
N LEU A 16 -16.69 -11.54 -19.82
CA LEU A 16 -16.67 -12.39 -21.00
C LEU A 16 -17.43 -13.71 -20.84
N SER A 17 -17.73 -14.15 -19.62
CA SER A 17 -18.50 -15.38 -19.40
C SER A 17 -19.99 -15.23 -19.73
N THR A 18 -20.55 -14.03 -19.56
CA THR A 18 -21.98 -13.76 -19.78
C THR A 18 -22.19 -12.38 -20.42
N PRO A 19 -21.66 -12.14 -21.63
CA PRO A 19 -21.78 -10.85 -22.30
C PRO A 19 -23.24 -10.56 -22.68
N SER A 20 -23.62 -9.28 -22.69
CA SER A 20 -24.91 -8.85 -23.27
C SER A 20 -24.95 -9.14 -24.78
N ALA A 21 -26.13 -9.12 -25.40
CA ALA A 21 -26.26 -9.34 -26.83
C ALA A 21 -25.43 -8.33 -27.66
N GLN A 22 -25.48 -7.05 -27.29
CA GLN A 22 -24.69 -5.99 -27.91
C GLN A 22 -23.18 -6.19 -27.70
N ALA A 23 -22.76 -6.54 -26.47
CA ALA A 23 -21.36 -6.81 -26.20
C ALA A 23 -20.85 -8.04 -26.99
N SER A 24 -21.67 -9.07 -27.15
CA SER A 24 -21.35 -10.27 -27.93
C SER A 24 -21.13 -9.95 -29.41
N GLU A 25 -21.91 -9.03 -29.98
CA GLU A 25 -21.70 -8.53 -31.34
C GLU A 25 -20.35 -7.82 -31.47
N HIS A 26 -20.03 -6.90 -30.57
CA HIS A 26 -18.74 -6.21 -30.57
C HIS A 26 -17.54 -7.13 -30.32
N ILE A 27 -17.66 -8.13 -29.43
CA ILE A 27 -16.62 -9.14 -29.20
C ILE A 27 -16.37 -9.94 -30.47
N ARG A 28 -17.41 -10.35 -31.19
CA ARG A 28 -17.27 -11.04 -32.48
C ARG A 28 -16.58 -10.15 -33.52
N ALA A 29 -17.01 -8.89 -33.63
CA ALA A 29 -16.40 -7.91 -34.54
C ALA A 29 -14.91 -7.64 -34.23
N MET A 30 -14.51 -7.73 -32.96
CA MET A 30 -13.12 -7.58 -32.49
C MET A 30 -12.22 -8.80 -32.81
N GLY A 31 -12.77 -9.87 -33.40
CA GLY A 31 -12.02 -11.10 -33.68
C GLY A 31 -12.22 -12.19 -32.62
N GLY A 32 -13.31 -12.12 -31.85
CA GLY A 32 -13.75 -13.17 -30.95
C GLY A 32 -13.25 -13.05 -29.51
N HIS A 33 -13.55 -14.09 -28.74
CA HIS A 33 -13.38 -14.11 -27.28
C HIS A 33 -11.92 -13.89 -26.85
N ASP A 34 -10.96 -14.57 -27.47
CA ASP A 34 -9.56 -14.53 -27.03
C ASP A 34 -8.90 -13.17 -27.31
N THR A 35 -9.21 -12.56 -28.45
CA THR A 35 -8.76 -11.21 -28.80
C THR A 35 -9.34 -10.18 -27.83
N ALA A 36 -10.65 -10.26 -27.55
CA ALA A 36 -11.30 -9.38 -26.57
C ALA A 36 -10.71 -9.59 -25.17
N ARG A 37 -10.44 -10.83 -24.77
CA ARG A 37 -9.80 -11.16 -23.49
C ARG A 37 -8.40 -10.57 -23.39
N ALA A 38 -7.57 -10.72 -24.42
CA ALA A 38 -6.22 -10.16 -24.44
C ALA A 38 -6.25 -8.63 -24.31
N PHE A 39 -7.11 -7.96 -25.09
CA PHE A 39 -7.28 -6.51 -25.05
C PHE A 39 -7.76 -6.00 -23.68
N LEU A 40 -8.81 -6.62 -23.11
CA LEU A 40 -9.34 -6.22 -21.81
C LEU A 40 -8.35 -6.48 -20.67
N ARG A 41 -7.59 -7.59 -20.72
CA ARG A 41 -6.53 -7.86 -19.74
C ARG A 41 -5.39 -6.84 -19.85
N TYR A 42 -5.03 -6.41 -21.06
CA TYR A 42 -4.08 -5.32 -21.25
C TYR A 42 -4.59 -4.01 -20.64
N GLN A 43 -5.85 -3.65 -20.92
CA GLN A 43 -6.50 -2.47 -20.32
C GLN A 43 -6.50 -2.53 -18.78
N VAL A 44 -6.83 -3.68 -18.19
CA VAL A 44 -6.76 -3.90 -16.74
C VAL A 44 -5.32 -3.79 -16.21
N SER A 45 -4.34 -4.24 -16.98
CA SER A 45 -2.93 -4.13 -16.60
C SER A 45 -2.48 -2.67 -16.53
N GLU A 46 -2.83 -1.84 -17.52
CA GLU A 46 -2.58 -0.39 -17.48
C GLU A 46 -3.33 0.31 -16.34
N GLN A 47 -4.58 -0.08 -16.08
CA GLN A 47 -5.33 0.44 -14.93
C GLN A 47 -4.66 0.09 -13.60
N ASN A 48 -4.20 -1.16 -13.44
CA ASN A 48 -3.48 -1.57 -12.24
C ASN A 48 -2.15 -0.81 -12.07
N ARG A 49 -1.38 -0.64 -13.14
CA ARG A 49 -0.14 0.17 -13.12
C ARG A 49 -0.40 1.59 -12.60
N TRP A 50 -1.44 2.24 -13.13
CA TRP A 50 -1.86 3.56 -12.65
C TRP A 50 -2.25 3.54 -11.16
N TYR A 51 -2.98 2.51 -10.71
CA TYR A 51 -3.35 2.37 -9.31
C TYR A 51 -2.15 2.20 -8.38
N PHE A 52 -1.17 1.35 -8.74
CA PHE A 52 0.05 1.16 -7.95
C PHE A 52 0.83 2.48 -7.80
N GLU A 53 1.07 3.15 -8.93
CA GLU A 53 1.82 4.42 -8.96
C GLU A 53 1.15 5.50 -8.09
N ASN A 54 -0.16 5.70 -8.25
CA ASN A 54 -0.87 6.73 -7.48
C ASN A 54 -1.03 6.34 -6.01
N TRP A 55 -1.21 5.05 -5.72
CA TRP A 55 -1.26 4.57 -4.34
C TRP A 55 0.06 4.85 -3.60
N GLU A 56 1.21 4.64 -4.23
CA GLU A 56 2.50 4.98 -3.65
C GLU A 56 2.68 6.49 -3.44
N ARG A 57 2.25 7.33 -4.40
CA ARG A 57 2.28 8.79 -4.24
C ARG A 57 1.46 9.25 -3.03
N ILE A 58 0.27 8.68 -2.85
CA ILE A 58 -0.59 8.93 -1.67
C ILE A 58 0.15 8.53 -0.40
N GLN A 59 0.78 7.35 -0.38
CA GLN A 59 1.54 6.88 0.78
C GLN A 59 2.76 7.77 1.09
N ILE A 60 3.47 8.27 0.07
CA ILE A 60 4.55 9.24 0.25
C ILE A 60 4.00 10.51 0.89
N GLY A 61 2.89 11.05 0.37
CA GLY A 61 2.23 12.23 0.94
C GLY A 61 1.81 12.03 2.39
N LEU A 62 1.19 10.90 2.71
CA LEU A 62 0.79 10.55 4.08
C LEU A 62 2.00 10.33 5.01
N GLY A 63 3.05 9.67 4.52
CA GLY A 63 4.28 9.44 5.27
C GLY A 63 5.01 10.76 5.58
N MET A 64 5.07 11.67 4.61
CA MET A 64 5.61 13.01 4.81
C MET A 64 4.78 13.81 5.81
N LEU A 65 3.46 13.80 5.70
CA LEU A 65 2.58 14.46 6.65
C LEU A 65 2.79 13.92 8.07
N LEU A 66 2.83 12.59 8.23
CA LEU A 66 3.09 11.96 9.52
C LEU A 66 4.46 12.35 10.08
N LEU A 67 5.51 12.38 9.24
CA LEU A 67 6.84 12.81 9.65
C LEU A 67 6.84 14.25 10.16
N LEU A 68 6.19 15.18 9.44
CA LEU A 68 6.08 16.58 9.85
C LEU A 68 5.33 16.73 11.18
N VAL A 69 4.21 16.00 11.35
CA VAL A 69 3.45 15.99 12.60
C VAL A 69 4.31 15.48 13.77
N LEU A 70 5.09 14.43 13.57
CA LEU A 70 5.95 13.90 14.62
C LEU A 70 7.14 14.82 14.92
N LEU A 71 7.70 15.48 13.90
CA LEU A 71 8.85 16.37 14.03
C LEU A 71 8.48 17.67 14.76
N PHE A 72 7.34 18.26 14.43
CA PHE A 72 6.91 19.56 14.99
C PHE A 72 5.92 19.44 16.16
N GLY A 73 5.23 18.31 16.31
CA GLY A 73 4.15 18.17 17.28
C GLY A 73 4.58 18.00 18.74
N SER A 74 5.88 17.96 19.07
CA SER A 74 6.41 17.68 20.44
C SER A 74 5.94 16.33 21.06
N VAL A 75 5.37 15.44 20.25
CA VAL A 75 4.78 14.16 20.66
C VAL A 75 5.69 12.95 20.43
N ALA A 76 6.68 13.04 19.54
CA ALA A 76 7.46 11.90 19.06
C ALA A 76 8.81 11.77 19.76
N ASP A 77 9.25 10.55 20.04
CA ASP A 77 10.62 10.28 20.43
C ASP A 77 11.43 9.92 19.19
N ARG A 78 12.76 9.87 19.32
CA ARG A 78 13.66 9.56 18.20
C ARG A 78 13.33 8.23 17.53
N PHE A 79 12.78 7.28 18.29
CA PHE A 79 12.37 5.98 17.76
C PHE A 79 11.14 6.06 16.86
N ALA A 80 10.10 6.81 17.26
CA ALA A 80 8.93 7.04 16.41
C ALA A 80 9.31 7.73 15.09
N LEU A 81 10.19 8.73 15.15
CA LEU A 81 10.72 9.39 13.95
C LEU A 81 11.49 8.42 13.05
N LEU A 82 12.35 7.58 13.64
CA LEU A 82 13.10 6.57 12.90
C LEU A 82 12.16 5.60 12.15
N LEU A 83 11.13 5.08 12.82
CA LEU A 83 10.17 4.17 12.18
C LEU A 83 9.45 4.84 11.01
N THR A 84 9.02 6.09 11.17
CA THR A 84 8.36 6.85 10.08
C THR A 84 9.31 7.10 8.92
N VAL A 85 10.57 7.47 9.18
CA VAL A 85 11.59 7.64 8.12
C VAL A 85 11.85 6.33 7.39
N LEU A 86 11.95 5.20 8.11
CA LEU A 86 12.14 3.88 7.49
C LEU A 86 10.95 3.51 6.59
N MET A 87 9.71 3.72 7.05
CA MET A 87 8.51 3.49 6.23
C MET A 87 8.52 4.36 4.97
N LEU A 88 8.92 5.63 5.09
CA LEU A 88 9.04 6.55 3.96
C LEU A 88 10.12 6.10 2.98
N ALA A 89 11.30 5.70 3.48
CA ALA A 89 12.39 5.18 2.66
C ALA A 89 11.96 3.92 1.89
N VAL A 90 11.20 3.02 2.52
CA VAL A 90 10.65 1.84 1.86
C VAL A 90 9.73 2.21 0.71
N VAL A 91 8.75 3.11 0.92
CA VAL A 91 7.83 3.49 -0.17
C VAL A 91 8.53 4.27 -1.28
N LEU A 92 9.53 5.10 -0.96
CA LEU A 92 10.36 5.76 -1.98
C LEU A 92 11.14 4.73 -2.80
N ALA A 93 11.70 3.70 -2.15
CA ALA A 93 12.40 2.64 -2.86
C ALA A 93 11.44 1.84 -3.77
N MET A 94 10.23 1.56 -3.30
CA MET A 94 9.18 0.95 -4.12
C MET A 94 8.87 1.81 -5.34
N HIS A 95 8.61 3.11 -5.12
CA HIS A 95 8.16 4.04 -6.15
C HIS A 95 9.20 4.31 -7.23
N PHE A 96 10.46 4.48 -6.84
CA PHE A 96 11.52 4.86 -7.79
C PHE A 96 12.28 3.66 -8.38
N PHE A 97 12.19 2.47 -7.77
CA PHE A 97 12.95 1.30 -8.25
C PHE A 97 12.09 0.08 -8.54
N LEU A 98 11.21 -0.34 -7.64
CA LEU A 98 10.46 -1.59 -7.84
C LEU A 98 9.34 -1.41 -8.87
N THR A 99 8.49 -0.41 -8.70
CA THR A 99 7.30 -0.18 -9.52
C THR A 99 7.62 0.13 -10.98
N PRO A 100 8.66 0.93 -11.30
CA PRO A 100 9.10 1.11 -12.68
C PRO A 100 9.52 -0.21 -13.34
N GLU A 101 10.26 -1.08 -12.64
CA GLU A 101 10.66 -2.38 -13.21
C GLU A 101 9.51 -3.37 -13.32
N ILE A 102 8.60 -3.41 -12.35
CA ILE A 102 7.36 -4.20 -12.45
C ILE A 102 6.57 -3.74 -13.67
N THR A 103 6.48 -2.43 -13.91
CA THR A 103 5.76 -1.87 -15.06
C THR A 103 6.44 -2.22 -16.38
N ARG A 104 7.77 -2.06 -16.45
CA ARG A 104 8.55 -2.36 -17.66
C ARG A 104 8.46 -3.84 -18.02
N LEU A 105 8.70 -4.73 -17.05
CA LEU A 105 8.62 -6.18 -17.24
C LEU A 105 7.18 -6.63 -17.49
N GLY A 106 6.19 -6.01 -16.86
CA GLY A 106 4.77 -6.30 -17.08
C GLY A 106 4.37 -6.02 -18.52
N ARG A 107 4.76 -4.86 -19.08
CA ARG A 107 4.47 -4.49 -20.47
C ARG A 107 5.12 -5.44 -21.48
N SER A 108 6.32 -5.94 -21.21
CA SER A 108 6.99 -6.87 -22.12
C SER A 108 6.32 -8.24 -22.17
N ILE A 109 5.61 -8.64 -21.10
CA ILE A 109 4.94 -9.95 -21.02
C ILE A 109 3.42 -9.92 -21.24
N ASP A 110 2.80 -8.75 -21.42
CA ASP A 110 1.33 -8.60 -21.50
C ASP A 110 0.67 -9.47 -22.58
N PHE A 111 1.38 -9.70 -23.69
CA PHE A 111 0.92 -10.54 -24.82
C PHE A 111 1.66 -11.87 -24.93
N THR A 112 2.50 -12.22 -23.95
CA THR A 112 3.17 -13.52 -23.95
C THR A 112 2.18 -14.59 -23.48
N PRO A 113 1.97 -15.67 -24.28
CA PRO A 113 1.05 -16.75 -23.90
C PRO A 113 1.36 -17.33 -22.52
N GLN A 114 0.29 -17.66 -21.78
CA GLN A 114 0.42 -18.33 -20.49
C GLN A 114 1.01 -19.73 -20.71
N GLY A 115 1.94 -20.15 -19.85
CA GLY A 115 2.62 -21.45 -19.96
C GLY A 115 3.89 -21.46 -20.81
N THR A 116 4.11 -20.45 -21.67
CA THR A 116 5.41 -20.30 -22.35
C THR A 116 6.47 -19.83 -21.33
N PRO A 117 7.61 -20.53 -21.18
CA PRO A 117 8.71 -20.07 -20.35
C PRO A 117 9.19 -18.68 -20.79
N SER A 118 9.34 -17.76 -19.83
CA SER A 118 9.83 -16.41 -20.08
C SER A 118 10.70 -15.95 -18.91
N SER A 119 11.96 -15.60 -19.19
CA SER A 119 12.88 -15.05 -18.20
C SER A 119 12.38 -13.70 -17.65
N GLU A 120 11.71 -12.91 -18.49
CA GLU A 120 11.08 -11.65 -18.07
C GLU A 120 9.92 -11.88 -17.12
N ARG A 121 9.10 -12.92 -17.35
CA ARG A 121 8.02 -13.30 -16.43
C ARG A 121 8.56 -13.74 -15.07
N ALA A 122 9.66 -14.50 -15.04
CA ALA A 122 10.31 -14.88 -13.79
C ALA A 122 10.83 -13.64 -13.04
N ARG A 123 11.50 -12.71 -13.75
CA ARG A 123 11.94 -11.44 -13.18
C ARG A 123 10.78 -10.60 -12.67
N PHE A 124 9.69 -10.50 -13.43
CA PHE A 124 8.47 -9.78 -13.03
C PHE A 124 7.98 -10.29 -11.67
N TRP A 125 7.86 -11.61 -11.50
CA TRP A 125 7.40 -12.20 -10.24
C TRP A 125 8.37 -12.01 -9.08
N ASN A 126 9.68 -12.00 -9.34
CA ASN A 126 10.67 -11.66 -8.31
C ASN A 126 10.50 -10.22 -7.82
N PHE A 127 10.38 -9.26 -8.73
CA PHE A 127 10.14 -7.85 -8.38
C PHE A 127 8.79 -7.66 -7.68
N HIS A 128 7.75 -8.34 -8.14
CA HIS A 128 6.43 -8.29 -7.51
C HIS A 128 6.45 -8.89 -6.10
N GLY A 129 7.16 -10.00 -5.89
CA GLY A 129 7.37 -10.58 -4.57
C GLY A 129 8.14 -9.64 -3.64
N ALA A 130 9.19 -8.98 -4.14
CA ALA A 130 9.92 -7.95 -3.39
C ALA A 130 9.02 -6.76 -3.01
N TYR A 131 8.15 -6.33 -3.92
CA TYR A 131 7.15 -5.29 -3.68
C TYR A 131 6.17 -5.69 -2.56
N SER A 132 5.56 -6.89 -2.64
CA SER A 132 4.64 -7.38 -1.60
C SER A 132 5.35 -7.54 -0.25
N GLY A 133 6.62 -7.99 -0.25
CA GLY A 133 7.45 -8.05 0.95
C GLY A 133 7.68 -6.66 1.57
N ALA A 134 7.98 -5.65 0.75
CA ALA A 134 8.15 -4.26 1.19
C ALA A 134 6.86 -3.68 1.80
N GLU A 135 5.69 -3.99 1.23
CA GLU A 135 4.39 -3.65 1.82
C GLU A 135 4.20 -4.26 3.22
N LEU A 136 4.54 -5.55 3.39
CA LEU A 136 4.44 -6.22 4.69
C LEU A 136 5.41 -5.65 5.73
N VAL A 137 6.65 -5.35 5.34
CA VAL A 137 7.63 -4.69 6.22
C VAL A 137 7.10 -3.33 6.68
N LYS A 138 6.61 -2.51 5.76
CA LYS A 138 6.04 -1.20 6.08
C LYS A 138 4.81 -1.31 7.00
N LEU A 139 3.94 -2.29 6.76
CA LEU A 139 2.82 -2.58 7.65
C LEU A 139 3.30 -2.93 9.07
N GLY A 140 4.32 -3.79 9.20
CA GLY A 140 4.93 -4.14 10.48
C GLY A 140 5.52 -2.93 11.22
N LEU A 141 6.23 -2.05 10.49
CA LEU A 141 6.74 -0.79 11.05
C LEU A 141 5.61 0.13 11.52
N GLY A 142 4.52 0.22 10.75
CA GLY A 142 3.34 1.01 11.12
C GLY A 142 2.65 0.49 12.39
N VAL A 143 2.51 -0.83 12.53
CA VAL A 143 2.00 -1.47 13.76
C VAL A 143 2.91 -1.19 14.95
N ALA A 144 4.23 -1.30 14.77
CA ALA A 144 5.20 -1.01 15.81
C ALA A 144 5.14 0.47 16.26
N LEU A 145 5.00 1.39 15.30
CA LEU A 145 4.83 2.82 15.57
C LEU A 145 3.53 3.08 16.34
N ALA A 146 2.41 2.51 15.90
CA ALA A 146 1.11 2.65 16.58
C ALA A 146 1.19 2.14 18.03
N ALA A 147 1.73 0.94 18.25
CA ALA A 147 1.93 0.40 19.59
C ALA A 147 2.82 1.30 20.47
N ARG A 148 3.89 1.87 19.89
CA ARG A 148 4.80 2.79 20.59
C ARG A 148 4.11 4.09 21.02
N LEU A 149 3.29 4.67 20.15
CA LEU A 149 2.55 5.91 20.42
C LEU A 149 1.45 5.69 21.48
N LEU A 150 0.69 4.59 21.37
CA LEU A 150 -0.34 4.23 22.34
C LEU A 150 0.24 3.98 23.74
N ARG A 151 1.35 3.23 23.84
CA ARG A 151 2.05 3.01 25.11
C ARG A 151 2.56 4.31 25.73
N ARG A 152 2.98 5.28 24.92
CA ARG A 152 3.44 6.59 25.41
C ARG A 152 2.28 7.43 25.94
N LYS A 153 1.17 7.48 25.22
CA LYS A 153 -0.05 8.19 25.65
C LYS A 153 -0.49 7.70 27.03
N LYS A 154 -0.61 6.38 27.21
CA LYS A 154 -0.97 5.76 28.50
C LYS A 154 0.00 6.14 29.63
N ARG A 155 1.32 6.13 29.37
CA ARG A 155 2.32 6.54 30.38
C ARG A 155 2.21 8.02 30.77
N ARG A 156 1.93 8.90 29.82
CA ARG A 156 1.73 10.34 30.09
C ARG A 156 0.46 10.60 30.90
N GLU A 157 -0.63 9.90 30.59
CA GLU A 157 -1.90 10.00 31.34
C GLU A 157 -1.74 9.55 32.79
N ILE A 158 -1.08 8.40 33.03
CA ILE A 158 -0.82 7.90 34.40
C ILE A 158 0.05 8.90 35.18
N ALA A 159 1.17 9.34 34.60
CA ALA A 159 2.07 10.29 35.28
C ALA A 159 1.39 11.64 35.58
N GLY A 160 0.50 12.12 34.69
CA GLY A 160 -0.29 13.32 34.93
C GLY A 160 -1.31 13.14 36.05
N SER A 161 -1.96 11.98 36.12
CA SER A 161 -2.90 11.64 37.20
C SER A 161 -2.22 11.57 38.56
N ASP A 162 -1.04 10.94 38.64
CA ASP A 162 -0.28 10.84 39.90
C ASP A 162 0.23 12.21 40.37
N ALA A 163 0.67 13.06 39.43
CA ALA A 163 1.09 14.42 39.72
C ALA A 163 -0.06 15.29 40.24
N ASP A 164 -1.25 15.20 39.63
CA ASP A 164 -2.45 15.92 40.09
C ASP A 164 -2.90 15.43 41.48
N ALA A 165 -2.92 14.11 41.71
CA ALA A 165 -3.26 13.54 43.02
C ALA A 165 -2.31 14.02 44.12
N THR A 166 -1.00 14.05 43.83
CA THR A 166 0.02 14.53 44.77
C THR A 166 -0.12 16.03 45.04
N TYR A 167 -0.35 16.83 43.99
CA TYR A 167 -0.60 18.27 44.12
C TYR A 167 -1.82 18.56 44.99
N ARG A 168 -2.94 17.85 44.76
CA ARG A 168 -4.16 17.98 45.56
C ARG A 168 -3.93 17.58 47.02
N ALA A 169 -3.24 16.46 47.28
CA ALA A 169 -2.93 16.04 48.65
C ALA A 169 -2.10 17.08 49.42
N ALA A 170 -1.17 17.78 48.75
CA ALA A 170 -0.34 18.82 49.35
C ALA A 170 -1.08 20.16 49.62
N HIS A 171 -2.22 20.39 48.96
CA HIS A 171 -2.93 21.69 49.01
C HIS A 171 -4.36 21.59 49.56
N ILE A 172 -4.78 20.44 50.11
CA ILE A 172 -6.03 20.36 50.89
C ILE A 172 -5.72 20.89 52.30
N PRO A 173 -6.30 22.04 52.72
CA PRO A 173 -6.14 22.51 54.09
C PRO A 173 -6.81 21.52 55.04
N ALA A 174 -6.11 21.17 56.14
CA ALA A 174 -6.68 20.37 57.20
C ALA A 174 -7.96 21.05 57.70
N ARG A 175 -9.11 20.38 57.54
CA ARG A 175 -10.35 20.85 58.13
C ARG A 175 -10.27 20.59 59.63
N GLU A 176 -10.09 21.66 60.40
CA GLU A 176 -10.33 21.71 61.85
C GLU A 176 -11.83 21.65 62.16
#